data_AF-A0A4Y2T1U0-F1
#
_entry.id   AF-A0A4Y2T1U0-F1
#
_cell.length_a   1.000
_cell.length_b   1.000
_cell.length_c   1.000
_cell.angle_alpha   90.00
_cell.angle_beta   90.00
_cell.angle_gamma   90.00
#
_symmetry.space_group_name_H-M   'P 1'
#
loop_
_entity.id
_entity.type
_entity.pdbx_description
1 polymer ?
#
loop_
_entity_poly.entity_id
_entity_poly.type
_entity_poly.pdbx_seq_one_letter_code
_entity_poly.pdbx_strand_id
1 'polypeptide(L)'
;MISKEQSAVEYFRKKDFLRDDIDNYSPEDFPYTATNAVECFQYLKHLLKEVQSMEHGFKRHFLINVLLLCATHNKAYHWSSSNSISSCEEFLADLLQYTQHHNLTSLLCDDNFHPTIFKGIIKKIRPSLMKDTWMLNPSSCYIFYWLLCHVKHPQLVDYLGDVFPPPFMFVSYHAIPQKVLGVQCFNHILDNIPPTLVKLDGNEDAIFHSLFPLTYSKDLPVIEVLFPCLLKLPMMKTQKAKLVYWGESDKILNHLLFTVEFENNREMKRLYLSHIKDFVECTPPFKHLKRLIKVVKIVLIENPFSDVRCKIITLQILKAVIQSCWPRMEVHCFDILISVLDLQQQNDVQNNDEISQLTEDCLTLLKFSCKEKFMSLTSSYVDDPNLPGVDLLKQVIIKDD
;
A
#
# COMPACT_ATOMS: atom_id res chain seq x y z
N MET A 1 -13.90 -5.51 -42.65
CA MET A 1 -13.12 -5.21 -41.44
C MET A 1 -13.35 -3.78 -40.95
N ILE A 2 -13.29 -2.76 -41.81
CA ILE A 2 -13.51 -1.33 -41.46
C ILE A 2 -14.90 -1.05 -40.83
N SER A 3 -15.97 -1.76 -41.25
CA SER A 3 -17.32 -1.51 -40.70
C SER A 3 -17.55 -2.08 -39.30
N LYS A 4 -16.76 -3.08 -38.85
CA LYS A 4 -16.88 -3.65 -37.51
C LYS A 4 -16.13 -2.80 -36.47
N GLU A 5 -14.99 -2.23 -36.83
CA GLU A 5 -14.26 -1.26 -35.98
C GLU A 5 -15.07 0.03 -35.79
N GLN A 6 -15.68 0.56 -36.84
CA GLN A 6 -16.56 1.73 -36.74
C GLN A 6 -17.79 1.45 -35.87
N SER A 7 -18.38 0.26 -35.99
CA SER A 7 -19.51 -0.17 -35.15
C SER A 7 -19.14 -0.36 -33.68
N ALA A 8 -17.93 -0.84 -33.36
CA ALA A 8 -17.47 -0.97 -31.98
C ALA A 8 -17.19 0.40 -31.36
N VAL A 9 -16.53 1.30 -32.10
CA VAL A 9 -16.27 2.68 -31.66
C VAL A 9 -17.58 3.47 -31.49
N GLU A 10 -18.57 3.27 -32.36
CA GLU A 10 -19.91 3.84 -32.18
C GLU A 10 -20.69 3.19 -31.03
N TYR A 11 -20.53 1.89 -30.78
CA TYR A 11 -21.13 1.21 -29.63
C TYR A 11 -20.58 1.75 -28.31
N PHE A 12 -19.26 1.95 -28.21
CA PHE A 12 -18.62 2.58 -27.05
C PHE A 12 -18.93 4.07 -26.93
N ARG A 13 -19.19 4.79 -28.03
CA ARG A 13 -19.66 6.19 -27.99
C ARG A 13 -21.14 6.33 -27.61
N LYS A 14 -21.99 5.34 -27.94
CA LYS A 14 -23.45 5.37 -27.66
C LYS A 14 -23.83 4.87 -26.27
N LYS A 15 -22.98 4.12 -25.59
CA LYS A 15 -23.10 3.98 -24.13
C LYS A 15 -22.73 5.34 -23.55
N ASP A 16 -23.72 6.16 -23.27
CA ASP A 16 -23.56 7.32 -22.39
C ASP A 16 -23.02 6.80 -21.04
N PHE A 17 -21.70 6.77 -20.87
CA PHE A 17 -21.02 6.53 -19.58
C PHE A 17 -21.26 7.68 -18.58
N LEU A 18 -22.30 8.49 -18.82
CA LEU A 18 -22.83 9.54 -17.97
C LEU A 18 -23.97 8.96 -17.12
N ARG A 19 -23.63 8.13 -16.13
CA ARG A 19 -24.46 7.80 -14.94
C ARG A 19 -23.71 6.78 -14.12
N ASP A 20 -23.32 7.17 -12.91
CA ASP A 20 -23.17 6.46 -11.61
C ASP A 20 -22.80 4.96 -11.50
N ASP A 21 -22.72 4.18 -12.58
CA ASP A 21 -22.38 2.75 -12.67
C ASP A 21 -21.00 2.53 -13.33
N ILE A 22 -20.08 3.49 -13.15
CA ILE A 22 -18.81 3.61 -13.90
C ILE A 22 -17.75 2.56 -13.48
N ASP A 23 -18.02 1.77 -12.45
CA ASP A 23 -17.05 0.87 -11.82
C ASP A 23 -17.13 -0.60 -12.25
N ASN A 24 -18.10 -0.99 -13.10
CA ASN A 24 -18.44 -2.40 -13.30
C ASN A 24 -18.23 -2.87 -14.74
N TYR A 25 -16.98 -2.97 -15.17
CA TYR A 25 -16.69 -3.82 -16.33
C TYR A 25 -16.96 -5.29 -15.99
N SER A 26 -17.61 -5.99 -16.91
CA SER A 26 -17.83 -7.43 -16.84
C SER A 26 -17.07 -8.14 -17.97
N PRO A 27 -16.86 -9.47 -17.88
CA PRO A 27 -16.32 -10.22 -19.01
C PRO A 27 -17.18 -10.11 -20.29
N GLU A 28 -18.48 -9.83 -20.15
CA GLU A 28 -19.41 -9.66 -21.27
C GLU A 28 -19.16 -8.37 -22.05
N ASP A 29 -18.54 -7.35 -21.44
CA ASP A 29 -18.18 -6.10 -22.12
C ASP A 29 -16.98 -6.27 -23.08
N PHE A 30 -16.26 -7.39 -23.01
CA PHE A 30 -15.09 -7.69 -23.85
C PHE A 30 -15.23 -8.98 -24.64
N PRO A 31 -16.32 -9.16 -25.41
CA PRO A 31 -16.56 -10.41 -26.10
C PRO A 31 -15.44 -10.68 -27.10
N TYR A 32 -15.03 -11.95 -27.19
CA TYR A 32 -13.96 -12.43 -28.09
C TYR A 32 -12.54 -11.94 -27.80
N THR A 33 -12.32 -10.99 -26.88
CA THR A 33 -10.98 -10.42 -26.63
C THR A 33 -9.98 -11.50 -26.23
N ALA A 34 -10.34 -12.35 -25.27
CA ALA A 34 -9.48 -13.44 -24.82
C ALA A 34 -9.25 -14.52 -25.88
N THR A 35 -10.28 -14.87 -26.66
CA THR A 35 -10.17 -15.87 -27.74
C THR A 35 -9.28 -15.37 -28.87
N ASN A 36 -9.50 -14.12 -29.30
CA ASN A 36 -8.67 -13.48 -30.33
C ASN A 36 -7.22 -13.38 -29.89
N ALA A 37 -6.95 -13.10 -28.61
CA ALA A 37 -5.59 -13.05 -28.08
C ALA A 37 -4.87 -14.40 -28.21
N VAL A 38 -5.56 -15.53 -27.94
CA VAL A 38 -5.00 -16.88 -28.13
C VAL A 38 -4.61 -17.11 -29.58
N GLU A 39 -5.50 -16.79 -30.52
CA GLU A 39 -5.21 -16.90 -31.96
C GLU A 39 -4.04 -15.99 -32.36
N CYS A 40 -4.02 -14.74 -31.88
CA CYS A 40 -2.92 -13.82 -32.12
C CYS A 40 -1.59 -14.38 -31.62
N PHE A 41 -1.52 -14.96 -30.41
CA PHE A 41 -0.29 -15.58 -29.92
C PHE A 41 0.18 -16.73 -30.81
N GLN A 42 -0.73 -17.57 -31.31
CA GLN A 42 -0.39 -18.64 -32.25
C GLN A 42 0.23 -18.08 -33.54
N TYR A 43 -0.39 -17.06 -34.14
CA TYR A 43 0.17 -16.42 -35.34
C TYR A 43 1.51 -15.72 -35.06
N LEU A 44 1.64 -15.07 -33.91
CA LEU A 44 2.88 -14.41 -33.49
C LEU A 44 4.01 -15.42 -33.27
N LYS A 45 3.73 -16.63 -32.76
CA LYS A 45 4.75 -17.71 -32.66
C LYS A 45 5.31 -18.07 -34.04
N HIS A 46 4.47 -18.12 -35.07
CA HIS A 46 4.92 -18.36 -36.44
C HIS A 46 5.75 -17.19 -36.99
N LEU A 47 5.28 -15.96 -36.78
CA LEU A 47 5.97 -14.74 -37.22
C LEU A 47 7.30 -14.52 -36.51
N LEU A 48 7.45 -15.01 -35.28
CA LEU A 48 8.66 -14.86 -34.48
C LEU A 48 9.91 -15.26 -35.28
N LYS A 49 9.82 -16.34 -36.07
CA LYS A 49 10.95 -16.87 -36.88
C LYS A 49 11.42 -15.88 -37.96
N GLU A 50 10.49 -15.14 -38.57
CA GLU A 50 10.75 -14.18 -39.65
C GLU A 50 11.31 -12.83 -39.14
N VAL A 51 11.22 -12.54 -37.83
CA VAL A 51 11.62 -11.24 -37.27
C VAL A 51 13.15 -11.07 -37.19
N GLN A 52 13.94 -12.15 -37.24
CA GLN A 52 15.41 -12.11 -37.15
C GLN A 52 16.06 -11.37 -38.32
N SER A 53 15.47 -11.47 -39.51
CA SER A 53 15.96 -10.84 -40.73
C SER A 53 15.49 -9.39 -40.88
N MET A 54 14.63 -8.91 -39.99
CA MET A 54 14.07 -7.56 -40.06
C MET A 54 15.06 -6.50 -39.58
N GLU A 55 14.95 -5.31 -40.17
CA GLU A 55 15.68 -4.14 -39.69
C GLU A 55 15.34 -3.81 -38.23
N HIS A 56 16.32 -3.26 -37.51
CA HIS A 56 16.20 -2.93 -36.08
C HIS A 56 14.95 -2.09 -35.75
N GLY A 57 14.55 -1.15 -36.61
CA GLY A 57 13.37 -0.32 -36.40
C GLY A 57 12.06 -1.11 -36.41
N PHE A 58 11.92 -2.04 -37.37
CA PHE A 58 10.76 -2.93 -37.45
C PHE A 58 10.73 -3.93 -36.30
N LYS A 59 11.89 -4.53 -35.97
CA LYS A 59 12.02 -5.43 -34.81
C LYS A 59 11.58 -4.74 -33.53
N ARG A 60 12.02 -3.50 -33.29
CA ARG A 60 11.59 -2.69 -32.14
C ARG A 60 10.08 -2.45 -32.12
N HIS A 61 9.51 -2.06 -33.26
CA HIS A 61 8.07 -1.81 -33.37
C HIS A 61 7.26 -3.09 -33.09
N PHE A 62 7.69 -4.22 -33.65
CA PHE A 62 7.10 -5.53 -33.39
C PHE A 62 7.11 -5.86 -31.90
N LEU A 63 8.28 -5.77 -31.26
CA LEU A 63 8.45 -6.05 -29.83
C LEU A 63 7.54 -5.19 -28.95
N ILE A 64 7.43 -3.90 -29.23
CA ILE A 64 6.54 -2.99 -28.49
C ILE A 64 5.09 -3.47 -28.56
N ASN A 65 4.57 -3.81 -29.75
CA ASN A 65 3.18 -4.23 -29.91
C ASN A 65 2.89 -5.58 -29.25
N VAL A 66 3.82 -6.50 -29.39
CA VAL A 66 3.69 -7.84 -28.84
C VAL A 66 3.75 -7.82 -27.32
N LEU A 67 4.66 -7.04 -26.74
CA LEU A 67 4.73 -6.87 -25.28
C LEU A 67 3.50 -6.15 -24.72
N LEU A 68 2.87 -5.24 -25.48
CA LEU A 68 1.58 -4.65 -25.10
C LEU A 68 0.47 -5.71 -25.06
N LEU A 69 0.43 -6.63 -26.03
CA LEU A 69 -0.52 -7.74 -26.02
C LEU A 69 -0.26 -8.67 -24.82
N CYS A 70 1.00 -9.03 -24.56
CA CYS A 70 1.39 -9.82 -23.40
C CYS A 70 0.96 -9.12 -22.09
N ALA A 71 1.23 -7.82 -21.96
CA ALA A 71 0.85 -7.04 -20.80
C ALA A 71 -0.68 -6.98 -20.59
N THR A 72 -1.46 -7.06 -21.68
CA THR A 72 -2.92 -7.06 -21.61
C THR A 72 -3.46 -8.39 -21.03
N HIS A 73 -2.77 -9.50 -21.29
CA HIS A 73 -3.19 -10.87 -20.94
C HIS A 73 -2.29 -11.54 -19.89
N ASN A 74 -1.57 -10.77 -19.07
CA ASN A 74 -0.62 -11.30 -18.09
C ASN A 74 -1.26 -11.93 -16.84
N LYS A 75 -2.53 -11.63 -16.57
CA LYS A 75 -3.25 -11.99 -15.34
C LYS A 75 -4.75 -12.11 -15.62
N ALA A 76 -5.48 -12.61 -14.63
CA ALA A 76 -6.93 -12.64 -14.66
C ALA A 76 -7.52 -11.23 -14.56
N TYR A 77 -7.95 -10.71 -15.70
CA TYR A 77 -8.74 -9.48 -15.87
C TYR A 77 -10.06 -9.80 -16.56
N HIS A 78 -10.99 -8.85 -16.58
CA HIS A 78 -12.29 -9.02 -17.24
C HIS A 78 -12.17 -9.39 -18.73
N TRP A 79 -11.13 -8.93 -19.42
CA TRP A 79 -10.85 -9.23 -20.84
C TRP A 79 -9.93 -10.44 -21.06
N SER A 80 -9.57 -11.19 -20.01
CA SER A 80 -8.63 -12.31 -20.08
C SER A 80 -9.30 -13.63 -19.68
N SER A 81 -8.88 -14.71 -20.32
CA SER A 81 -9.22 -16.10 -19.96
C SER A 81 -7.97 -16.88 -19.55
N SER A 82 -8.15 -17.98 -18.81
CA SER A 82 -7.04 -18.87 -18.44
C SER A 82 -6.21 -19.30 -19.65
N ASN A 83 -6.87 -19.60 -20.78
CA ASN A 83 -6.19 -19.98 -22.02
C ASN A 83 -5.36 -18.83 -22.62
N SER A 84 -5.89 -17.59 -22.59
CA SER A 84 -5.15 -16.41 -23.07
C SER A 84 -3.93 -16.12 -22.20
N ILE A 85 -4.02 -16.35 -20.89
CA ILE A 85 -2.91 -16.16 -19.95
C ILE A 85 -1.83 -17.21 -20.19
N SER A 86 -2.20 -18.50 -20.26
CA SER A 86 -1.22 -19.57 -20.56
C SER A 86 -0.56 -19.38 -21.92
N SER A 87 -1.32 -18.99 -22.94
CA SER A 87 -0.76 -18.69 -24.27
C SER A 87 0.21 -17.50 -24.24
N CYS A 88 -0.09 -16.47 -23.44
CA CYS A 88 0.80 -15.33 -23.22
C CYS A 88 2.10 -15.75 -22.53
N GLU A 89 2.02 -16.55 -21.47
CA GLU A 89 3.20 -17.02 -20.72
C GLU A 89 4.13 -17.86 -21.59
N GLU A 90 3.59 -18.81 -22.34
CA GLU A 90 4.36 -19.61 -23.30
C GLU A 90 5.01 -18.73 -24.37
N PHE A 91 4.22 -17.82 -24.96
CA PHE A 91 4.73 -16.93 -26.01
C PHE A 91 5.83 -16.00 -25.46
N LEU A 92 5.70 -15.50 -24.23
CA LEU A 92 6.71 -14.64 -23.62
C LEU A 92 8.03 -15.40 -23.38
N ALA A 93 7.95 -16.68 -22.99
CA ALA A 93 9.13 -17.55 -22.86
C ALA A 93 9.82 -17.75 -24.22
N ASP A 94 9.05 -18.06 -25.28
CA ASP A 94 9.55 -18.19 -26.64
C ASP A 94 10.22 -16.88 -27.13
N LEU A 95 9.59 -15.73 -26.84
CA LEU A 95 10.09 -14.40 -27.20
C LEU A 95 11.44 -14.10 -26.52
N LEU A 96 11.58 -14.40 -25.23
CA LEU A 96 12.80 -14.16 -24.48
C LEU A 96 13.94 -15.05 -24.98
N GLN A 97 13.67 -16.33 -25.22
CA GLN A 97 14.65 -17.24 -25.82
C GLN A 97 15.10 -16.75 -27.19
N TYR A 98 14.16 -16.32 -28.03
CA TYR A 98 14.44 -15.84 -29.38
C TYR A 98 15.24 -14.54 -29.40
N THR A 99 14.91 -13.61 -28.51
CA THR A 99 15.62 -12.33 -28.38
C THR A 99 16.94 -12.48 -27.62
N GLN A 100 17.28 -13.68 -27.13
CA GLN A 100 18.48 -13.97 -26.32
C GLN A 100 18.55 -13.17 -25.01
N HIS A 101 17.38 -12.88 -24.43
CA HIS A 101 17.26 -12.16 -23.16
C HIS A 101 16.89 -13.13 -22.03
N HIS A 102 17.54 -12.98 -20.89
CA HIS A 102 17.34 -13.87 -19.75
C HIS A 102 16.03 -13.60 -19.01
N ASN A 103 15.54 -12.36 -19.06
CA ASN A 103 14.27 -11.95 -18.47
C ASN A 103 13.68 -10.73 -19.20
N LEU A 104 12.42 -10.43 -18.89
CA LEU A 104 11.72 -9.29 -19.47
C LEU A 104 12.39 -7.94 -19.14
N THR A 105 12.96 -7.77 -17.95
CA THR A 105 13.69 -6.54 -17.58
C THR A 105 14.83 -6.25 -18.55
N SER A 106 15.62 -7.27 -18.88
CA SER A 106 16.75 -7.15 -19.79
C SER A 106 16.32 -6.75 -21.19
N LEU A 107 15.22 -7.31 -21.70
CA LEU A 107 14.66 -6.92 -22.99
C LEU A 107 14.10 -5.49 -22.98
N LEU A 108 13.37 -5.12 -21.92
CA LEU A 108 12.75 -3.80 -21.79
C LEU A 108 13.79 -2.67 -21.73
N CYS A 109 14.92 -2.93 -21.09
CA CYS A 109 16.00 -1.97 -20.86
C CYS A 109 17.22 -2.18 -21.79
N ASP A 110 17.09 -2.96 -22.85
CA ASP A 110 18.19 -3.21 -23.78
C ASP A 110 18.55 -1.95 -24.57
N ASP A 111 19.78 -1.46 -24.38
CA ASP A 111 20.33 -0.27 -25.03
C ASP A 111 20.54 -0.44 -26.53
N ASN A 112 20.54 -1.69 -27.05
CA ASN A 112 20.57 -1.95 -28.49
C ASN A 112 19.32 -1.41 -29.21
N PHE A 113 18.24 -1.13 -28.48
CA PHE A 113 17.06 -0.46 -28.99
C PHE A 113 17.06 0.99 -28.52
N HIS A 114 17.24 1.95 -29.43
CA HIS A 114 17.18 3.37 -29.10
C HIS A 114 15.95 4.07 -29.71
N PRO A 115 15.10 4.76 -28.92
CA PRO A 115 14.97 4.67 -27.46
C PRO A 115 14.58 3.24 -27.02
N THR A 116 14.84 2.87 -25.77
CA THR A 116 14.55 1.52 -25.24
C THR A 116 13.12 1.07 -25.51
N ILE A 117 12.91 -0.26 -25.49
CA ILE A 117 11.59 -0.85 -25.70
C ILE A 117 10.61 -0.31 -24.65
N PHE A 118 11.03 -0.24 -23.38
CA PHE A 118 10.23 0.33 -22.31
C PHE A 118 9.79 1.77 -22.62
N LYS A 119 10.73 2.65 -22.99
CA LYS A 119 10.39 4.04 -23.35
C LYS A 119 9.46 4.13 -24.56
N GLY A 120 9.66 3.23 -25.53
CA GLY A 120 8.77 3.08 -26.68
C GLY A 120 7.34 2.72 -26.28
N ILE A 121 7.19 1.78 -25.33
CA ILE A 121 5.89 1.37 -24.80
C ILE A 121 5.23 2.52 -24.03
N ILE A 122 5.93 3.16 -23.08
CA ILE A 122 5.38 4.28 -22.30
C ILE A 122 4.89 5.40 -23.22
N LYS A 123 5.66 5.76 -24.25
CA LYS A 123 5.26 6.75 -25.25
C LYS A 123 3.99 6.32 -26.02
N LYS A 124 3.86 5.03 -26.33
CA LYS A 124 2.72 4.49 -27.08
C LYS A 124 1.43 4.44 -26.26
N ILE A 125 1.51 4.12 -24.96
CA ILE A 125 0.33 4.05 -24.08
C ILE A 125 -0.07 5.39 -23.48
N ARG A 126 0.83 6.38 -23.43
CA ARG A 126 0.54 7.71 -22.86
C ARG A 126 -0.79 8.32 -23.34
N PRO A 127 -1.16 8.29 -24.64
CA PRO A 127 -2.43 8.84 -25.10
C PRO A 127 -3.67 8.13 -24.53
N SER A 128 -3.56 6.85 -24.15
CA SER A 128 -4.66 6.09 -23.54
C SER A 128 -4.72 6.20 -22.02
N LEU A 129 -3.78 6.94 -21.40
CA LEU A 129 -3.74 7.21 -19.96
C LEU A 129 -4.17 8.64 -19.62
N MET A 130 -4.61 9.42 -20.62
CA MET A 130 -5.06 10.80 -20.40
C MET A 130 -6.45 10.83 -19.75
N LYS A 131 -6.76 11.95 -19.10
CA LYS A 131 -8.00 12.16 -18.34
C LYS A 131 -9.28 11.85 -19.14
N ASP A 132 -9.25 12.13 -20.44
CA ASP A 132 -10.43 12.01 -21.31
C ASP A 132 -10.47 10.66 -22.06
N THR A 133 -9.40 9.85 -21.99
CA THR A 133 -9.23 8.65 -22.82
C THR A 133 -9.04 7.37 -22.03
N TRP A 134 -8.75 7.45 -20.73
CA TRP A 134 -8.48 6.26 -19.91
C TRP A 134 -9.66 5.29 -19.85
N MET A 135 -10.89 5.80 -19.83
CA MET A 135 -12.10 4.96 -19.82
C MET A 135 -12.31 4.18 -21.14
N LEU A 136 -11.75 4.67 -22.25
CA LEU A 136 -11.84 3.98 -23.53
C LEU A 136 -10.93 2.75 -23.59
N ASN A 137 -9.92 2.67 -22.71
CA ASN A 137 -8.91 1.63 -22.74
C ASN A 137 -8.59 1.16 -21.31
N PRO A 138 -9.50 0.41 -20.65
CA PRO A 138 -9.39 0.05 -19.24
C PRO A 138 -8.15 -0.79 -18.92
N SER A 139 -7.59 -1.51 -19.91
CA SER A 139 -6.35 -2.28 -19.76
C SER A 139 -5.10 -1.40 -19.59
N SER A 140 -5.12 -0.15 -20.04
CA SER A 140 -3.91 0.69 -20.12
C SER A 140 -3.24 0.90 -18.76
N CYS A 141 -4.02 1.10 -17.69
CA CYS A 141 -3.47 1.28 -16.34
C CYS A 141 -2.76 0.01 -15.85
N TYR A 142 -3.32 -1.15 -16.13
CA TYR A 142 -2.76 -2.45 -15.75
C TYR A 142 -1.51 -2.79 -16.57
N ILE A 143 -1.54 -2.49 -17.87
CA ILE A 143 -0.38 -2.61 -18.77
C ILE A 143 0.78 -1.76 -18.26
N PHE A 144 0.50 -0.48 -17.94
CA PHE A 144 1.50 0.43 -17.40
C PHE A 144 2.12 -0.12 -16.11
N TYR A 145 1.27 -0.50 -15.15
CA TYR A 145 1.72 -1.02 -13.86
C TYR A 145 2.58 -2.27 -14.00
N TRP A 146 2.14 -3.24 -14.81
CA TRP A 146 2.90 -4.49 -15.01
C TRP A 146 4.28 -4.23 -15.60
N LEU A 147 4.37 -3.40 -16.64
CA LEU A 147 5.66 -3.05 -17.26
C LEU A 147 6.56 -2.27 -16.30
N LEU A 148 6.00 -1.33 -15.53
CA LEU A 148 6.73 -0.57 -14.53
C LEU A 148 7.39 -1.50 -13.50
N CYS A 149 6.67 -2.53 -13.02
CA CYS A 149 7.19 -3.50 -12.05
C CYS A 149 8.42 -4.29 -12.54
N HIS A 150 8.63 -4.36 -13.85
CA HIS A 150 9.81 -5.00 -14.45
C HIS A 150 11.01 -4.06 -14.58
N VAL A 151 10.87 -2.76 -14.39
CA VAL A 151 11.97 -1.78 -14.47
C VAL A 151 12.34 -1.33 -13.06
N LYS A 152 13.60 -1.56 -12.68
CA LYS A 152 14.12 -1.31 -11.33
C LYS A 152 15.33 -0.39 -11.37
N HIS A 153 15.88 -0.07 -10.20
CA HIS A 153 17.18 0.61 -10.11
C HIS A 153 18.29 -0.24 -10.77
N PRO A 154 19.22 0.35 -11.54
CA PRO A 154 19.40 1.79 -11.81
C PRO A 154 18.56 2.33 -12.99
N GLN A 155 18.06 1.50 -13.89
CA GLN A 155 17.46 1.94 -15.16
C GLN A 155 16.18 2.78 -15.00
N LEU A 156 15.42 2.58 -13.90
CA LEU A 156 14.21 3.37 -13.63
C LEU A 156 14.49 4.88 -13.55
N VAL A 157 15.70 5.28 -13.14
CA VAL A 157 16.10 6.68 -13.00
C VAL A 157 16.03 7.43 -14.34
N ASP A 158 16.31 6.76 -15.46
CA ASP A 158 16.29 7.37 -16.79
C ASP A 158 14.88 7.64 -17.32
N TYR A 159 13.85 7.12 -16.64
CA TYR A 159 12.45 7.20 -17.04
C TYR A 159 11.57 8.00 -16.09
N LEU A 160 12.13 8.65 -15.05
CA LEU A 160 11.33 9.33 -14.01
C LEU A 160 10.32 10.33 -14.58
N GLY A 161 10.73 11.18 -15.52
CA GLY A 161 9.83 12.13 -16.18
C GLY A 161 8.69 11.47 -16.97
N ASP A 162 8.86 10.21 -17.38
CA ASP A 162 7.86 9.45 -18.12
C ASP A 162 6.95 8.61 -17.22
N VAL A 163 7.43 8.15 -16.05
CA VAL A 163 6.71 7.22 -15.16
C VAL A 163 5.99 7.88 -13.98
N PHE A 164 6.36 9.10 -13.58
CA PHE A 164 5.63 9.82 -12.51
C PHE A 164 4.22 10.29 -12.92
N PRO A 165 3.98 10.81 -14.13
CA PRO A 165 2.66 11.35 -14.49
C PRO A 165 1.50 10.33 -14.41
N PRO A 166 1.62 9.08 -14.89
CA PRO A 166 0.48 8.16 -14.87
C PRO A 166 -0.04 7.80 -13.46
N PRO A 167 0.80 7.47 -12.47
CA PRO A 167 0.35 7.25 -11.09
C PRO A 167 -0.44 8.42 -10.50
N PHE A 168 -0.04 9.68 -10.77
CA PHE A 168 -0.79 10.87 -10.36
C PHE A 168 -2.21 10.90 -10.97
N MET A 169 -2.34 10.49 -12.22
CA MET A 169 -3.65 10.37 -12.85
C MET A 169 -4.49 9.26 -12.21
N PHE A 170 -3.89 8.10 -11.93
CA PHE A 170 -4.62 6.95 -11.40
C PHE A 170 -5.23 7.21 -10.03
N VAL A 171 -4.49 7.88 -9.13
CA VAL A 171 -5.00 8.23 -7.80
C VAL A 171 -6.12 9.29 -7.84
N SER A 172 -6.21 10.06 -8.93
CA SER A 172 -7.27 11.05 -9.15
C SER A 172 -8.57 10.45 -9.69
N TYR A 173 -8.53 9.22 -10.21
CA TYR A 173 -9.74 8.55 -10.71
C TYR A 173 -10.68 8.18 -9.56
N HIS A 174 -11.98 8.09 -9.86
CA HIS A 174 -12.98 7.75 -8.84
C HIS A 174 -12.93 6.27 -8.45
N ALA A 175 -12.69 5.40 -9.44
CA ALA A 175 -12.72 3.95 -9.32
C ALA A 175 -11.60 3.41 -8.39
N ILE A 176 -11.99 2.52 -7.47
CA ILE A 176 -11.11 1.95 -6.44
C ILE A 176 -9.90 1.20 -7.00
N PRO A 177 -10.04 0.28 -7.99
CA PRO A 177 -8.91 -0.49 -8.50
C PRO A 177 -7.78 0.40 -9.04
N GLN A 178 -8.14 1.51 -9.70
CA GLN A 178 -7.20 2.46 -10.29
C GLN A 178 -6.48 3.26 -9.21
N LYS A 179 -7.18 3.70 -8.15
CA LYS A 179 -6.52 4.33 -7.00
C LYS A 179 -5.49 3.39 -6.38
N VAL A 180 -5.85 2.12 -6.17
CA VAL A 180 -4.93 1.10 -5.64
C VAL A 180 -3.71 0.93 -6.56
N LEU A 181 -3.92 0.80 -7.88
CA LEU A 181 -2.82 0.73 -8.85
C LEU A 181 -1.92 1.97 -8.81
N GLY A 182 -2.49 3.17 -8.70
CA GLY A 182 -1.73 4.41 -8.59
C GLY A 182 -0.79 4.41 -7.39
N VAL A 183 -1.33 4.03 -6.22
CA VAL A 183 -0.52 3.89 -4.99
C VAL A 183 0.55 2.80 -5.14
N GLN A 184 0.22 1.65 -5.71
CA GLN A 184 1.18 0.57 -5.96
C GLN A 184 2.31 0.99 -6.91
N CYS A 185 2.00 1.81 -7.92
CA CYS A 185 3.02 2.38 -8.80
C CYS A 185 3.97 3.29 -8.02
N PHE A 186 3.45 4.20 -7.19
CA PHE A 186 4.30 5.03 -6.33
C PHE A 186 5.15 4.18 -5.39
N ASN A 187 4.57 3.13 -4.80
CA ASN A 187 5.27 2.21 -3.91
C ASN A 187 6.48 1.56 -4.62
N HIS A 188 6.28 1.04 -5.84
CA HIS A 188 7.35 0.48 -6.66
C HIS A 188 8.41 1.52 -7.03
N ILE A 189 7.99 2.72 -7.44
CA ILE A 189 8.92 3.80 -7.80
C ILE A 189 9.79 4.15 -6.60
N LEU A 190 9.19 4.39 -5.43
CA LEU A 190 9.90 4.74 -4.19
C LEU A 190 10.86 3.64 -3.70
N ASP A 191 10.55 2.36 -3.94
CA ASP A 191 11.43 1.23 -3.61
C ASP A 191 12.64 1.13 -4.54
N ASN A 192 12.57 1.69 -5.75
CA ASN A 192 13.54 1.50 -6.82
C ASN A 192 14.26 2.79 -7.22
N ILE A 193 14.18 3.85 -6.43
CA ILE A 193 14.93 5.09 -6.65
C ILE A 193 15.59 5.61 -5.37
N PRO A 194 16.75 6.28 -5.47
CA PRO A 194 17.34 6.96 -4.34
C PRO A 194 16.39 8.02 -3.73
N PRO A 195 16.23 8.06 -2.40
CA PRO A 195 15.42 9.07 -1.71
C PRO A 195 15.79 10.52 -2.05
N THR A 196 17.05 10.77 -2.40
CA THR A 196 17.54 12.09 -2.80
C THR A 196 16.92 12.60 -4.08
N LEU A 197 16.66 11.72 -5.07
CA LEU A 197 16.05 12.11 -6.34
C LEU A 197 14.57 12.50 -6.15
N VAL A 198 13.86 11.80 -5.25
CA VAL A 198 12.47 12.16 -4.91
C VAL A 198 12.39 13.56 -4.33
N LYS A 199 13.38 13.95 -3.51
CA LYS A 199 13.44 15.27 -2.88
C LYS A 199 13.84 16.38 -3.85
N LEU A 200 14.89 16.15 -4.64
CA LEU A 200 15.49 17.19 -5.49
C LEU A 200 14.50 17.74 -6.52
N ASP A 201 13.65 16.87 -7.07
CA ASP A 201 12.69 17.23 -8.11
C ASP A 201 11.36 17.76 -7.55
N GLY A 202 11.22 17.90 -6.22
CA GLY A 202 9.95 18.27 -5.59
C GLY A 202 8.83 17.22 -5.73
N ASN A 203 9.15 16.04 -6.27
CA ASN A 203 8.22 14.93 -6.42
C ASN A 203 7.69 14.46 -5.06
N GLU A 204 8.49 14.58 -4.01
CA GLU A 204 8.10 14.24 -2.64
C GLU A 204 6.80 14.93 -2.20
N ASP A 205 6.75 16.26 -2.31
CA ASP A 205 5.59 17.05 -1.92
C ASP A 205 4.39 16.78 -2.84
N ALA A 206 4.63 16.63 -4.14
CA ALA A 206 3.58 16.30 -5.11
C ALA A 206 2.92 14.95 -4.81
N ILE A 207 3.72 13.91 -4.51
CA ILE A 207 3.22 12.58 -4.13
C ILE A 207 2.40 12.71 -2.84
N PHE A 208 2.95 13.37 -1.82
CA PHE A 208 2.24 13.55 -0.56
C PHE A 208 0.89 14.26 -0.76
N HIS A 209 0.85 15.39 -1.47
CA HIS A 209 -0.38 16.14 -1.73
C HIS A 209 -1.41 15.36 -2.55
N SER A 210 -0.97 14.44 -3.40
CA SER A 210 -1.86 13.60 -4.20
C SER A 210 -2.39 12.40 -3.41
N LEU A 211 -1.60 11.86 -2.48
CA LEU A 211 -1.95 10.70 -1.67
C LEU A 211 -2.71 11.07 -0.38
N PHE A 212 -2.45 12.23 0.21
CA PHE A 212 -3.08 12.64 1.48
C PHE A 212 -4.62 12.68 1.41
N PRO A 213 -5.28 13.16 0.35
CA PRO A 213 -6.74 13.11 0.27
C PRO A 213 -7.32 11.68 0.36
N LEU A 214 -6.55 10.66 -0.06
CA LEU A 214 -6.97 9.27 0.01
C LEU A 214 -7.03 8.74 1.45
N THR A 215 -6.40 9.41 2.43
CA THR A 215 -6.49 8.98 3.84
C THR A 215 -7.90 9.10 4.40
N TYR A 216 -8.78 9.85 3.73
CA TYR A 216 -10.20 10.00 4.07
C TYR A 216 -11.10 8.99 3.34
N SER A 217 -10.55 8.13 2.49
CA SER A 217 -11.31 7.05 1.85
C SER A 217 -11.83 6.05 2.90
N LYS A 218 -12.99 5.45 2.60
CA LYS A 218 -13.57 4.36 3.39
C LYS A 218 -13.29 2.98 2.78
N ASP A 219 -12.49 2.95 1.72
CA ASP A 219 -12.21 1.74 0.94
C ASP A 219 -10.99 1.03 1.52
N LEU A 220 -11.21 -0.11 2.18
CA LEU A 220 -10.16 -0.97 2.74
C LEU A 220 -8.97 -1.18 1.79
N PRO A 221 -9.17 -1.54 0.50
CA PRO A 221 -8.05 -1.81 -0.41
C PRO A 221 -7.17 -0.58 -0.66
N VAL A 222 -7.74 0.63 -0.65
CA VAL A 222 -6.98 1.87 -0.84
C VAL A 222 -6.13 2.14 0.38
N ILE A 223 -6.74 2.05 1.57
CA ILE A 223 -6.06 2.30 2.84
C ILE A 223 -4.89 1.34 3.05
N GLU A 224 -5.09 0.06 2.74
CA GLU A 224 -4.09 -1.00 2.91
C GLU A 224 -2.77 -0.69 2.18
N VAL A 225 -2.83 -0.16 0.96
CA VAL A 225 -1.64 0.19 0.18
C VAL A 225 -1.12 1.61 0.47
N LEU A 226 -2.00 2.51 0.94
CA LEU A 226 -1.72 3.94 1.08
C LEU A 226 -0.69 4.25 2.17
N PHE A 227 -0.94 3.82 3.40
CA PHE A 227 -0.08 4.18 4.53
C PHE A 227 1.34 3.61 4.44
N PRO A 228 1.55 2.36 3.99
CA PRO A 228 2.89 1.86 3.71
C PRO A 228 3.62 2.70 2.66
N CYS A 229 2.92 3.16 1.62
CA CYS A 229 3.50 4.04 0.60
C CYS A 229 3.88 5.41 1.17
N LEU A 230 3.02 6.02 2.01
CA LEU A 230 3.31 7.29 2.66
C LEU A 230 4.54 7.20 3.58
N LEU A 231 4.70 6.11 4.33
CA LEU A 231 5.86 5.87 5.22
C LEU A 231 7.20 5.80 4.47
N LYS A 232 7.19 5.44 3.18
CA LYS A 232 8.39 5.40 2.34
C LYS A 232 8.83 6.78 1.89
N LEU A 233 7.96 7.79 1.97
CA LEU A 233 8.33 9.15 1.62
C LEU A 233 9.48 9.63 2.51
N PRO A 234 10.56 10.17 1.92
CA PRO A 234 11.75 10.55 2.69
C PRO A 234 11.49 11.54 3.85
N MET A 235 10.43 12.36 3.76
CA MET A 235 9.99 13.36 4.72
C MET A 235 9.57 12.72 6.03
N MET A 236 9.04 11.49 5.98
CA MET A 236 8.63 10.73 7.16
C MET A 236 9.82 10.34 8.04
N LYS A 237 11.00 10.15 7.44
CA LYS A 237 12.23 9.74 8.16
C LYS A 237 13.08 10.93 8.61
N THR A 238 13.01 12.05 7.90
CA THR A 238 13.85 13.23 8.20
C THR A 238 13.31 14.14 9.31
N GLN A 239 12.15 13.84 9.90
CA GLN A 239 11.53 14.68 10.90
C GLN A 239 12.28 14.72 12.25
N LYS A 240 13.25 13.83 12.47
CA LYS A 240 14.09 13.79 13.69
C LYS A 240 14.78 15.12 14.01
N ALA A 241 15.08 15.95 13.00
CA ALA A 241 15.77 17.23 13.18
C ALA A 241 14.86 18.42 13.54
N LYS A 242 13.53 18.30 13.38
CA LYS A 242 12.57 19.40 13.58
C LYS A 242 11.53 19.04 14.65
N LEU A 243 11.99 18.79 15.88
CA LEU A 243 11.12 18.46 17.03
C LEU A 243 10.09 19.56 17.33
N VAL A 244 10.34 20.80 16.90
CA VAL A 244 9.54 21.99 17.25
C VAL A 244 8.31 22.18 16.33
N TYR A 245 8.39 21.80 15.05
CA TYR A 245 7.32 22.12 14.07
C TYR A 245 6.44 20.92 13.76
N TRP A 246 5.14 21.17 13.58
CA TRP A 246 4.19 20.16 13.13
C TRP A 246 4.50 19.77 11.68
N GLY A 247 4.90 18.51 11.46
CA GLY A 247 5.27 18.01 10.14
C GLY A 247 4.18 17.14 9.50
N GLU A 248 4.46 16.64 8.30
CA GLU A 248 3.51 15.80 7.56
C GLU A 248 3.23 14.45 8.26
N SER A 249 4.23 13.85 8.92
CA SER A 249 4.01 12.66 9.74
C SER A 249 3.08 12.93 10.93
N ASP A 250 3.12 14.15 11.50
CA ASP A 250 2.22 14.52 12.60
C ASP A 250 0.78 14.66 12.09
N LYS A 251 0.57 15.17 10.86
CA LYS A 251 -0.76 15.24 10.24
C LYS A 251 -1.35 13.86 10.01
N ILE A 252 -0.56 12.93 9.45
CA ILE A 252 -1.02 11.56 9.22
C ILE A 252 -1.32 10.85 10.54
N LEU A 253 -0.41 10.89 11.52
CA LEU A 253 -0.62 10.20 12.79
C LEU A 253 -1.83 10.76 13.54
N ASN A 254 -2.01 12.09 13.55
CA ASN A 254 -3.21 12.68 14.16
C ASN A 254 -4.49 12.27 13.44
N HIS A 255 -4.47 12.15 12.11
CA HIS A 255 -5.61 11.65 11.32
C HIS A 255 -5.92 10.18 11.63
N LEU A 256 -4.91 9.32 11.70
CA LEU A 256 -5.07 7.91 12.06
C LEU A 256 -5.66 7.76 13.46
N LEU A 257 -5.11 8.46 14.45
CA LEU A 257 -5.61 8.46 15.82
C LEU A 257 -7.05 8.96 15.89
N PHE A 258 -7.37 10.05 15.18
CA PHE A 258 -8.74 10.56 15.08
C PHE A 258 -9.70 9.53 14.49
N THR A 259 -9.30 8.89 13.40
CA THR A 259 -10.16 7.94 12.70
C THR A 259 -10.45 6.71 13.57
N VAL A 260 -9.44 6.16 14.28
CA VAL A 260 -9.63 5.01 15.17
C VAL A 260 -10.59 5.29 16.33
N GLU A 261 -10.60 6.52 16.87
CA GLU A 261 -11.52 6.89 17.97
C GLU A 261 -13.00 6.74 17.57
N PHE A 262 -13.33 7.00 16.31
CA PHE A 262 -14.72 7.02 15.83
C PHE A 262 -15.06 5.88 14.85
N GLU A 263 -14.10 5.03 14.51
CA GLU A 263 -14.33 3.91 13.61
C GLU A 263 -15.14 2.81 14.32
N ASN A 264 -16.20 2.34 13.67
CA ASN A 264 -17.05 1.26 14.19
C ASN A 264 -16.82 -0.06 13.44
N ASN A 265 -16.31 0.00 12.20
CA ASN A 265 -15.96 -1.19 11.45
C ASN A 265 -14.67 -1.82 12.03
N ARG A 266 -14.79 -3.08 12.47
CA ARG A 266 -13.70 -3.81 13.13
C ARG A 266 -12.48 -4.00 12.23
N GLU A 267 -12.71 -4.30 10.94
CA GLU A 267 -11.65 -4.54 9.97
C GLU A 267 -10.89 -3.26 9.66
N MET A 268 -11.61 -2.15 9.43
CA MET A 268 -11.01 -0.83 9.24
C MET A 268 -10.23 -0.38 10.47
N LYS A 269 -10.79 -0.55 11.67
CA LYS A 269 -10.12 -0.22 12.92
C LYS A 269 -8.82 -1.00 13.08
N ARG A 270 -8.85 -2.31 12.84
CA ARG A 270 -7.65 -3.17 12.86
C ARG A 270 -6.59 -2.67 11.90
N LEU A 271 -6.99 -2.29 10.68
CA LEU A 271 -6.09 -1.78 9.65
C LEU A 271 -5.46 -0.44 10.06
N TYR A 272 -6.26 0.52 10.53
CA TYR A 272 -5.74 1.80 11.02
C TYR A 272 -4.80 1.62 12.22
N LEU A 273 -5.11 0.70 13.15
CA LEU A 273 -4.21 0.36 14.26
C LEU A 273 -2.89 -0.22 13.76
N SER A 274 -2.90 -1.14 12.78
CA SER A 274 -1.64 -1.63 12.20
C SER A 274 -0.80 -0.50 11.61
N HIS A 275 -1.41 0.46 10.93
CA HIS A 275 -0.67 1.60 10.42
C HIS A 275 -0.17 2.53 11.53
N ILE A 276 -0.94 2.77 12.60
CA ILE A 276 -0.45 3.53 13.77
C ILE A 276 0.81 2.87 14.34
N LYS A 277 0.83 1.54 14.46
CA LYS A 277 2.00 0.78 14.90
C LYS A 277 3.21 1.07 14.02
N ASP A 278 3.05 0.95 12.69
CA ASP A 278 4.14 1.21 11.75
C ASP A 278 4.67 2.66 11.85
N PHE A 279 3.78 3.64 12.03
CA PHE A 279 4.16 5.04 12.21
C PHE A 279 4.93 5.30 13.50
N VAL A 280 4.48 4.72 14.62
CA VAL A 280 5.12 4.84 15.94
C VAL A 280 6.51 4.20 15.94
N GLU A 281 6.68 3.08 15.24
CA GLU A 281 7.98 2.41 15.09
C GLU A 281 8.95 3.22 14.23
N CYS A 282 8.44 3.95 13.22
CA CYS A 282 9.25 4.80 12.35
C CYS A 282 9.68 6.12 13.04
N THR A 283 8.75 6.79 13.71
CA THR A 283 8.98 8.09 14.38
C THR A 283 8.32 8.14 15.75
N PRO A 284 9.07 8.47 16.83
CA PRO A 284 8.52 8.56 18.18
C PRO A 284 7.37 9.59 18.28
N PRO A 285 6.20 9.22 18.82
CA PRO A 285 4.99 10.05 18.79
C PRO A 285 4.90 11.08 19.93
N PHE A 286 6.00 11.78 20.24
CA PHE A 286 6.10 12.67 21.42
C PHE A 286 4.98 13.72 21.54
N LYS A 287 4.47 14.22 20.41
CA LYS A 287 3.42 15.26 20.35
C LYS A 287 2.01 14.70 20.49
N HIS A 288 1.85 13.40 20.24
CA HIS A 288 0.54 12.74 20.16
C HIS A 288 0.25 11.87 21.37
N LEU A 289 1.16 11.80 22.36
CA LEU A 289 1.04 10.93 23.54
C LEU A 289 -0.34 11.02 24.21
N LYS A 290 -0.82 12.23 24.55
CA LYS A 290 -2.14 12.40 25.19
C LYS A 290 -3.27 11.75 24.39
N ARG A 291 -3.27 11.92 23.07
CA ARG A 291 -4.30 11.35 22.18
C ARG A 291 -4.11 9.84 22.00
N LEU A 292 -2.86 9.39 21.89
CA LEU A 292 -2.53 7.99 21.76
C LEU A 292 -2.96 7.20 23.00
N ILE A 293 -2.69 7.71 24.21
CA ILE A 293 -3.14 7.07 25.45
C ILE A 293 -4.67 7.02 25.53
N LYS A 294 -5.37 8.07 25.05
CA LYS A 294 -6.83 8.04 24.92
C LYS A 294 -7.29 6.93 23.97
N VAL A 295 -6.65 6.77 22.81
CA VAL A 295 -6.95 5.68 21.85
C VAL A 295 -6.70 4.32 22.48
N VAL A 296 -5.60 4.14 23.21
CA VAL A 296 -5.29 2.91 23.94
C VAL A 296 -6.43 2.57 24.89
N LYS A 297 -6.87 3.52 25.72
CA LYS A 297 -7.98 3.33 26.65
C LYS A 297 -9.29 2.96 25.93
N ILE A 298 -9.62 3.68 24.85
CA ILE A 298 -10.82 3.41 24.05
C ILE A 298 -10.80 1.99 23.49
N VAL A 299 -9.69 1.56 22.89
CA VAL A 299 -9.61 0.26 22.22
C VAL A 299 -9.57 -0.89 23.22
N LEU A 300 -8.86 -0.74 24.35
CA LEU A 300 -8.72 -1.80 25.35
C LEU A 300 -9.97 -1.95 26.23
N ILE A 301 -10.63 -0.84 26.62
CA ILE A 301 -11.71 -0.87 27.62
C ILE A 301 -13.06 -0.46 27.03
N GLU A 302 -13.13 0.70 26.38
CA GLU A 302 -14.41 1.40 26.18
C GLU A 302 -15.18 0.93 24.94
N ASN A 303 -14.52 0.27 23.98
CA ASN A 303 -15.09 0.05 22.66
C ASN A 303 -15.52 -1.42 22.42
N PRO A 304 -16.83 -1.71 22.29
CA PRO A 304 -17.34 -3.08 22.08
C PRO A 304 -17.07 -3.60 20.64
N PHE A 305 -16.61 -2.73 19.74
CA PHE A 305 -16.24 -3.11 18.37
C PHE A 305 -14.76 -3.51 18.27
N SER A 306 -13.97 -3.40 19.34
CA SER A 306 -12.58 -3.86 19.37
C SER A 306 -12.51 -5.37 19.53
N ASP A 307 -12.03 -6.08 18.52
CA ASP A 307 -11.75 -7.52 18.62
C ASP A 307 -10.42 -7.78 19.36
N VAL A 308 -10.16 -9.07 19.64
CA VAL A 308 -8.91 -9.55 20.25
C VAL A 308 -7.67 -9.06 19.49
N ARG A 309 -7.73 -9.01 18.16
CA ARG A 309 -6.62 -8.54 17.32
C ARG A 309 -6.36 -7.05 17.49
N CYS A 310 -7.39 -6.21 17.59
CA CYS A 310 -7.25 -4.79 17.88
C CYS A 310 -6.54 -4.57 19.22
N LYS A 311 -6.87 -5.38 20.25
CA LYS A 311 -6.24 -5.31 21.58
C LYS A 311 -4.76 -5.68 21.51
N ILE A 312 -4.41 -6.77 20.82
CA ILE A 312 -3.02 -7.18 20.60
C ILE A 312 -2.21 -6.08 19.91
N ILE A 313 -2.69 -5.53 18.79
CA ILE A 313 -2.00 -4.47 18.07
C ILE A 313 -1.86 -3.22 18.96
N THR A 314 -2.88 -2.90 19.74
CA THR A 314 -2.85 -1.74 20.66
C THR A 314 -1.82 -1.91 21.77
N LEU A 315 -1.67 -3.11 22.33
CA LEU A 315 -0.61 -3.41 23.29
C LEU A 315 0.78 -3.34 22.65
N GLN A 316 0.93 -3.79 21.40
CA GLN A 316 2.18 -3.63 20.65
C GLN A 316 2.51 -2.14 20.41
N ILE A 317 1.51 -1.32 20.06
CA ILE A 317 1.67 0.15 19.98
C ILE A 317 2.11 0.70 21.32
N LEU A 318 1.42 0.34 22.42
CA LEU A 318 1.73 0.84 23.75
C LEU A 318 3.17 0.48 24.16
N LYS A 319 3.59 -0.76 23.92
CA LYS A 319 4.98 -1.22 24.14
C LYS A 319 5.98 -0.35 23.39
N ALA A 320 5.78 -0.13 22.09
CA ALA A 320 6.65 0.71 21.27
C ALA A 320 6.67 2.18 21.73
N VAL A 321 5.53 2.71 22.19
CA VAL A 321 5.44 4.06 22.75
C VAL A 321 6.21 4.17 24.06
N ILE A 322 6.04 3.24 25.00
CA ILE A 322 6.76 3.26 26.28
C ILE A 322 8.27 3.22 26.01
N GLN A 323 8.73 2.34 25.10
CA GLN A 323 10.16 2.24 24.76
C GLN A 323 10.72 3.51 24.11
N SER A 324 9.99 4.12 23.19
CA SER A 324 10.47 5.30 22.44
C SER A 324 10.28 6.63 23.18
N CYS A 325 9.30 6.68 24.09
CA CYS A 325 8.87 7.89 24.79
C CYS A 325 8.99 7.79 26.32
N TRP A 326 9.80 6.85 26.83
CA TRP A 326 9.98 6.55 28.27
C TRP A 326 10.14 7.78 29.17
N PRO A 327 10.86 8.87 28.80
CA PRO A 327 11.05 10.02 29.71
C PRO A 327 9.76 10.78 30.03
N ARG A 328 8.68 10.55 29.26
CA ARG A 328 7.39 11.22 29.43
C ARG A 328 6.30 10.30 29.98
N MET A 329 6.62 9.06 30.31
CA MET A 329 5.62 8.06 30.73
C MET A 329 5.05 8.33 32.12
N GLU A 330 5.78 9.03 32.99
CA GLU A 330 5.34 9.32 34.36
C GLU A 330 3.96 10.02 34.41
N VAL A 331 3.72 10.98 33.50
CA VAL A 331 2.46 11.74 33.41
C VAL A 331 1.29 10.84 32.99
N HIS A 332 1.57 9.77 32.25
CA HIS A 332 0.57 8.86 31.71
C HIS A 332 0.51 7.52 32.47
N CYS A 333 1.34 7.36 33.51
CA CYS A 333 1.51 6.09 34.22
C CYS A 333 0.18 5.56 34.78
N PHE A 334 -0.64 6.44 35.37
CA PHE A 334 -1.92 6.05 35.93
C PHE A 334 -2.89 5.55 34.85
N ASP A 335 -3.08 6.33 33.77
CA ASP A 335 -4.01 5.98 32.70
C ASP A 335 -3.62 4.66 32.02
N ILE A 336 -2.32 4.44 31.80
CA ILE A 336 -1.80 3.20 31.22
C ILE A 336 -2.03 2.03 32.17
N LEU A 337 -1.67 2.19 33.46
CA LEU A 337 -1.82 1.15 34.47
C LEU A 337 -3.27 0.67 34.56
N ILE A 338 -4.21 1.60 34.73
CA ILE A 338 -5.65 1.26 34.82
C ILE A 338 -6.13 0.59 33.52
N SER A 339 -5.72 1.10 32.35
CA SER A 339 -6.16 0.53 31.07
C SER A 339 -5.71 -0.92 30.87
N VAL A 340 -4.51 -1.23 31.33
CA VAL A 340 -3.92 -2.57 31.20
C VAL A 340 -4.48 -3.53 32.25
N LEU A 341 -4.81 -3.06 33.45
CA LEU A 341 -5.42 -3.89 34.50
C LEU A 341 -6.89 -4.20 34.22
N ASP A 342 -7.66 -3.20 33.78
CA ASP A 342 -9.06 -3.40 33.42
C ASP A 342 -9.24 -4.37 32.24
N LEU A 343 -8.25 -4.43 31.35
CA LEU A 343 -8.24 -5.41 30.25
C LEU A 343 -8.28 -6.86 30.77
N GLN A 344 -7.64 -7.15 31.91
CA GLN A 344 -7.58 -8.50 32.49
C GLN A 344 -8.93 -8.99 33.03
N GLN A 345 -9.90 -8.09 33.24
CA GLN A 345 -11.26 -8.45 33.65
C GLN A 345 -12.08 -9.06 32.51
N GLN A 346 -11.65 -8.87 31.27
CA GLN A 346 -12.48 -9.21 30.11
C GLN A 346 -12.35 -10.70 29.77
N ASN A 347 -13.48 -11.39 29.63
CA ASN A 347 -13.53 -12.84 29.35
C ASN A 347 -12.73 -13.25 28.11
N ASP A 348 -12.66 -12.40 27.09
CA ASP A 348 -11.92 -12.65 25.84
C ASP A 348 -10.39 -12.67 26.05
N VAL A 349 -9.90 -12.10 27.16
CA VAL A 349 -8.48 -11.91 27.47
C VAL A 349 -7.93 -13.06 28.31
N GLN A 350 -8.73 -13.62 29.22
CA GLN A 350 -8.29 -14.68 30.14
C GLN A 350 -7.81 -15.96 29.44
N ASN A 351 -8.22 -16.16 28.19
CA ASN A 351 -7.85 -17.34 27.39
C ASN A 351 -6.78 -17.05 26.33
N ASN A 352 -6.17 -15.86 26.34
CA ASN A 352 -5.21 -15.46 25.32
C ASN A 352 -3.82 -15.17 25.91
N ASP A 353 -2.93 -16.14 25.78
CA ASP A 353 -1.54 -16.07 26.27
C ASP A 353 -0.76 -14.89 25.69
N GLU A 354 -1.03 -14.50 24.44
CA GLU A 354 -0.36 -13.38 23.78
C GLU A 354 -0.73 -12.04 24.43
N ILE A 355 -2.01 -11.84 24.76
CA ILE A 355 -2.45 -10.63 25.47
C ILE A 355 -1.82 -10.58 26.86
N SER A 356 -1.82 -11.70 27.59
CA SER A 356 -1.21 -11.79 28.91
C SER A 356 0.28 -11.44 28.89
N GLN A 357 1.03 -12.01 27.94
CA GLN A 357 2.45 -11.70 27.78
C GLN A 357 2.70 -10.22 27.41
N LEU A 358 1.95 -9.67 26.46
CA LEU A 358 2.11 -8.26 26.07
C LEU A 358 1.71 -7.29 27.19
N THR A 359 0.72 -7.66 28.01
CA THR A 359 0.30 -6.92 29.20
C THR A 359 1.43 -6.90 30.22
N GLU A 360 2.01 -8.06 30.52
CA GLU A 360 3.17 -8.18 31.42
C GLU A 360 4.37 -7.36 30.93
N ASP A 361 4.68 -7.45 29.63
CA ASP A 361 5.74 -6.68 28.98
C ASP A 361 5.52 -5.16 29.15
N CYS A 362 4.29 -4.69 28.92
CA CYS A 362 3.94 -3.27 29.05
C CYS A 362 4.07 -2.79 30.49
N LEU A 363 3.60 -3.56 31.48
CA LEU A 363 3.71 -3.22 32.90
C LEU A 363 5.17 -3.20 33.36
N THR A 364 5.96 -4.17 32.92
CA THR A 364 7.39 -4.25 33.21
C THR A 364 8.13 -3.03 32.64
N LEU A 365 7.87 -2.69 31.38
CA LEU A 365 8.45 -1.49 30.76
C LEU A 365 7.99 -0.19 31.43
N LEU A 366 6.74 -0.12 31.89
CA LEU A 366 6.22 1.03 32.61
C LEU A 366 6.90 1.18 33.98
N LYS A 367 7.09 0.07 34.72
CA LYS A 367 7.85 0.02 35.98
C LYS A 367 9.27 0.56 35.79
N PHE A 368 9.96 0.14 34.74
CA PHE A 368 11.31 0.66 34.42
C PHE A 368 11.31 2.12 33.99
N SER A 369 10.26 2.58 33.29
CA SER A 369 10.19 3.96 32.79
C SER A 369 9.84 4.99 33.87
N CYS A 370 9.07 4.62 34.91
CA CYS A 370 8.63 5.52 35.97
C CYS A 370 8.52 4.82 37.34
N LYS A 371 9.66 4.30 37.84
CA LYS A 371 9.73 3.46 39.06
C LYS A 371 9.01 4.06 40.27
N GLU A 372 9.32 5.29 40.67
CA GLU A 372 8.76 5.91 41.87
C GLU A 372 7.24 6.05 41.78
N LYS A 373 6.75 6.59 40.66
CA LYS A 373 5.31 6.79 40.44
C LYS A 373 4.58 5.46 40.34
N PHE A 374 5.13 4.49 39.62
CA PHE A 374 4.57 3.15 39.48
C PHE A 374 4.39 2.48 40.84
N MET A 375 5.45 2.45 41.66
CA MET A 375 5.41 1.84 42.99
C MET A 375 4.39 2.52 43.90
N SER A 376 4.30 3.86 43.87
CA SER A 376 3.33 4.61 44.68
C SER A 376 1.86 4.30 44.31
N LEU A 377 1.60 4.07 43.02
CA LEU A 377 0.26 3.73 42.55
C LEU A 377 -0.07 2.28 42.86
N THR A 378 0.87 1.35 42.64
CA THR A 378 0.65 -0.07 42.91
C THR A 378 0.51 -0.38 44.38
N SER A 379 1.22 0.32 45.28
CA SER A 379 1.03 0.12 46.73
C SER A 379 -0.40 0.45 47.15
N SER A 380 -0.97 1.53 46.63
CA SER A 380 -2.38 1.87 46.89
C SER A 380 -3.40 0.91 46.26
N TYR A 381 -2.99 0.19 45.20
CA TYR A 381 -3.86 -0.70 44.43
C TYR A 381 -3.83 -2.15 44.94
N VAL A 382 -2.68 -2.62 45.44
CA VAL A 382 -2.49 -3.99 45.96
C VAL A 382 -3.19 -4.18 47.32
N ASP A 383 -3.45 -3.10 48.05
CA ASP A 383 -4.15 -3.12 49.34
C ASP A 383 -5.65 -3.44 49.20
N ASP A 384 -6.22 -3.41 47.99
CA ASP A 384 -7.59 -3.86 47.71
C ASP A 384 -7.56 -5.21 46.96
N PRO A 385 -7.72 -6.35 47.67
CA PRO A 385 -7.65 -7.68 47.07
C PRO A 385 -8.81 -8.00 46.13
N ASN A 386 -9.85 -7.17 46.07
CA ASN A 386 -10.95 -7.33 45.11
C ASN A 386 -10.69 -6.61 43.79
N LEU A 387 -9.58 -5.86 43.68
CA LEU A 387 -9.22 -5.21 42.43
C LEU A 387 -8.63 -6.21 41.42
N PRO A 388 -8.95 -6.06 40.14
CA PRO A 388 -8.53 -6.99 39.11
C PRO A 388 -7.08 -6.78 38.68
N GLY A 389 -6.42 -7.87 38.30
CA GLY A 389 -5.02 -7.85 37.85
C GLY A 389 -3.99 -7.75 39.00
N VAL A 390 -4.42 -7.82 40.26
CA VAL A 390 -3.53 -7.76 41.44
C VAL A 390 -2.49 -8.88 41.44
N ASP A 391 -2.82 -10.09 40.98
CA ASP A 391 -1.86 -11.19 40.89
C ASP A 391 -0.77 -10.94 39.83
N LEU A 392 -1.15 -10.34 38.69
CA LEU A 392 -0.20 -9.93 37.65
C LEU A 392 0.71 -8.80 38.17
N LEU A 393 0.15 -7.82 38.89
CA LEU A 393 0.93 -6.76 39.52
C LEU A 393 1.93 -7.33 40.53
N LYS A 394 1.51 -8.28 41.37
CA LYS A 394 2.41 -8.95 42.31
C LYS A 394 3.56 -9.65 41.58
N GLN A 395 3.28 -10.36 40.48
CA GLN A 395 4.31 -11.00 39.66
C GLN A 395 5.30 -9.98 39.07
N VAL A 396 4.82 -8.87 38.50
CA VAL A 396 5.66 -7.81 37.92
C VAL A 396 6.47 -7.05 38.98
N ILE A 397 5.92 -6.87 40.18
CA ILE A 397 6.63 -6.26 41.30
C ILE A 397 7.77 -7.17 41.75
N ILE A 398 7.50 -8.47 41.92
CA ILE A 398 8.46 -9.47 42.46
C ILE A 398 9.56 -9.84 41.46
N LYS A 399 9.30 -9.83 40.14
CA LYS A 399 10.23 -10.37 39.12
C LYS A 399 11.61 -9.70 39.01
N ASP A 400 11.88 -8.59 39.69
CA ASP A 400 13.15 -7.84 39.60
C ASP A 400 13.68 -7.30 40.96
N ASP A 401 13.33 -7.93 42.08
CA ASP A 401 14.09 -7.76 43.33
C ASP A 401 15.30 -8.72 43.39
#